data_AF-A0A556RVU3-F1
#
_entry.id   AF-A0A556RVU3-F1
#
_cell.length_a   1.000
_cell.length_b   1.000
_cell.length_c   1.000
_cell.angle_alpha   90.00
_cell.angle_beta   90.00
_cell.angle_gamma   90.00
#
_symmetry.space_group_name_H-M   'P 1'
#
loop_
_entity.id
_entity.type
_entity.pdbx_description
1 polymer ?
#
loop_
_entity_poly.entity_id
_entity_poly.type
_entity_poly.pdbx_seq_one_letter_code
_entity_poly.pdbx_strand_id
1 'polypeptide(L)'
;MKKLILTVVMLGFCSVATADIPESCKVYFDKVENIYKNMPENTFNQEILDIIKQNLEQAKQEIIALPEDKQVAACAQGLELLKQIDK
;
A
#
# COMPACT_ATOMS: atom_id res chain seq x y z
N MET A 1 -26.02 -34.63 -19.81
CA MET A 1 -25.06 -33.76 -20.52
C MET A 1 -23.83 -33.59 -19.65
N LYS A 2 -22.65 -33.75 -20.24
CA LYS A 2 -21.35 -33.81 -19.55
C LYS A 2 -20.85 -32.39 -19.21
N LYS A 3 -20.42 -32.25 -17.96
CA LYS A 3 -19.26 -31.47 -17.48
C LYS A 3 -19.21 -29.98 -17.84
N LEU A 4 -19.51 -29.12 -16.86
CA LEU A 4 -18.76 -27.87 -16.63
C LEU A 4 -18.79 -27.56 -15.14
N ILE A 5 -17.86 -28.14 -14.37
CA ILE A 5 -17.48 -27.60 -13.07
C ILE A 5 -16.26 -26.73 -13.35
N LEU A 6 -16.48 -25.42 -13.38
CA LEU A 6 -15.44 -24.41 -13.56
C LEU A 6 -14.83 -24.17 -12.18
N THR A 7 -13.97 -25.09 -11.75
CA THR A 7 -13.21 -24.98 -10.51
C THR A 7 -12.16 -23.90 -10.71
N VAL A 8 -12.47 -22.66 -10.34
CA VAL A 8 -11.47 -21.63 -10.09
C VAL A 8 -10.71 -22.06 -8.84
N VAL A 9 -9.61 -22.77 -9.04
CA VAL A 9 -8.60 -22.96 -8.00
C VAL A 9 -7.96 -21.59 -7.80
N MET A 10 -8.48 -20.84 -6.84
CA MET A 10 -7.76 -19.73 -6.24
C MET A 10 -6.52 -20.36 -5.61
N LEU A 11 -5.36 -20.20 -6.25
CA LEU A 11 -4.09 -20.68 -5.71
C LEU A 11 -3.94 -20.09 -4.31
N GLY A 12 -3.81 -20.99 -3.33
CA GLY A 12 -3.67 -20.63 -1.94
C GLY A 12 -2.53 -19.63 -1.77
N PHE A 13 -2.82 -18.53 -1.10
CA PHE A 13 -1.79 -17.69 -0.51
C PHE A 13 -1.02 -18.57 0.47
N CYS A 14 0.14 -19.07 0.03
CA CYS A 14 1.12 -19.61 0.95
C CYS A 14 1.40 -18.53 1.98
N SER A 15 1.21 -18.88 3.25
CA SER A 15 1.43 -18.03 4.41
C SER A 15 2.68 -17.17 4.19
N VAL A 16 2.47 -15.86 4.09
CA VAL A 16 3.56 -14.90 3.98
C VAL A 16 4.40 -15.05 5.26
N ALA A 17 5.64 -15.49 5.10
CA ALA A 17 6.65 -15.16 6.09
C ALA A 17 6.59 -13.64 6.24
N THR A 18 6.47 -13.13 7.47
CA THR A 18 6.62 -11.71 7.74
C THR A 18 8.08 -11.35 7.51
N ALA A 19 8.50 -11.29 6.24
CA ALA A 19 9.75 -10.68 5.87
C ALA A 19 9.68 -9.24 6.36
N ASP A 20 10.73 -8.79 7.05
CA ASP A 20 10.89 -7.39 7.38
C ASP A 20 10.75 -6.57 6.09
N ILE A 21 9.79 -5.65 6.04
CA ILE A 21 9.60 -4.79 4.87
C ILE A 21 10.89 -3.96 4.64
N PRO A 22 11.28 -3.70 3.39
CA PRO A 22 12.48 -2.92 3.10
C PRO A 22 12.45 -1.54 3.76
N GLU A 23 13.64 -1.04 4.14
CA GLU A 23 13.77 0.27 4.80
C GLU A 23 13.16 1.41 3.98
N SER A 24 13.30 1.39 2.64
CA SER A 24 12.67 2.40 1.78
C SER A 24 11.15 2.40 1.88
N CYS A 25 10.53 1.24 2.13
CA CYS A 25 9.10 1.13 2.35
C CYS A 25 8.68 1.61 3.73
N LYS A 26 9.46 1.33 4.78
CA LYS A 26 9.24 1.89 6.13
C LYS A 26 9.20 3.42 6.05
N VAL A 27 10.25 4.04 5.48
CA VAL A 27 10.34 5.50 5.34
C VAL A 27 9.22 6.07 4.45
N TYR A 28 8.87 5.39 3.36
CA TYR A 28 7.79 5.84 2.48
C TYR A 28 6.44 5.85 3.19
N PHE A 29 6.08 4.74 3.84
CA PHE A 29 4.81 4.59 4.54
C PHE A 29 4.68 5.58 5.70
N ASP A 30 5.76 5.79 6.46
CA ASP A 30 5.77 6.77 7.54
C ASP A 30 5.55 8.19 7.02
N LYS A 31 6.18 8.58 5.90
CA LYS A 31 5.97 9.90 5.29
C LYS A 31 4.54 10.09 4.82
N VAL A 32 3.96 9.10 4.14
CA VAL A 32 2.56 9.14 3.68
C VAL A 32 1.60 9.27 4.87
N GLU A 33 1.81 8.50 5.92
CA GLU A 33 0.99 8.57 7.13
C GLU A 33 1.14 9.91 7.85
N ASN A 34 2.37 10.47 7.89
CA ASN A 34 2.63 11.77 8.47
C ASN A 34 1.93 12.90 7.69
N ILE A 35 1.86 12.82 6.36
CA ILE A 35 1.09 13.79 5.55
C ILE A 35 -0.38 13.76 5.94
N TYR A 36 -0.96 12.57 6.08
CA TYR A 36 -2.35 12.41 6.49
C TYR A 36 -2.59 12.97 7.92
N LYS A 37 -1.72 12.63 8.88
CA LYS A 37 -1.83 13.08 10.28
C LYS A 37 -1.69 14.60 10.44
N ASN A 38 -0.90 15.25 9.60
CA ASN A 38 -0.69 16.70 9.65
C ASN A 38 -1.62 17.48 8.71
N MET A 39 -2.56 16.79 8.05
CA MET A 39 -3.55 17.46 7.22
C MET A 39 -4.46 18.32 8.10
N PRO A 40 -4.68 19.61 7.77
CA PRO A 40 -5.57 20.45 8.56
C PRO A 40 -6.97 19.84 8.62
N GLU A 41 -7.57 19.76 9.82
CA GLU A 41 -8.87 19.12 10.09
C GLU A 41 -10.04 19.69 9.28
N ASN A 42 -9.86 20.87 8.69
CA ASN A 42 -10.81 21.58 7.84
C ASN A 42 -10.55 21.39 6.32
N THR A 43 -9.54 20.61 5.92
CA THR A 43 -9.21 20.37 4.50
C THR A 43 -10.24 19.46 3.84
N PHE A 44 -10.65 18.40 4.54
CA PHE A 44 -11.66 17.45 4.11
C PHE A 44 -12.54 17.08 5.31
N ASN A 45 -13.78 16.67 5.05
CA ASN A 45 -14.62 16.12 6.10
C ASN A 45 -14.09 14.73 6.56
N GLN A 46 -14.54 14.28 7.72
CA GLN A 46 -14.07 13.03 8.33
C GLN A 46 -14.30 11.80 7.42
N GLU A 47 -15.42 11.75 6.71
CA GLU A 47 -15.75 10.64 5.81
C GLU A 47 -14.73 10.52 4.66
N ILE A 48 -14.35 11.64 4.04
CA ILE A 48 -13.34 11.67 2.98
C ILE A 48 -11.96 11.33 3.56
N LEU A 49 -11.62 11.81 4.76
CA LEU A 49 -10.37 11.43 5.44
C LEU A 49 -10.31 9.93 5.71
N ASP A 50 -11.41 9.31 6.14
CA ASP A 50 -11.46 7.87 6.40
C ASP A 50 -11.30 7.06 5.10
N ILE A 51 -11.93 7.50 4.01
CA ILE A 51 -11.77 6.90 2.67
C ILE A 51 -10.31 7.01 2.20
N ILE A 52 -9.68 8.18 2.35
CA ILE A 52 -8.27 8.39 2.00
C ILE A 52 -7.40 7.42 2.79
N LYS A 53 -7.60 7.35 4.11
CA LYS A 53 -6.83 6.44 4.98
C LYS A 53 -7.00 4.98 4.57
N GLN A 54 -8.22 4.55 4.27
CA GLN A 54 -8.50 3.19 3.81
C GLN A 54 -7.77 2.87 2.51
N ASN A 55 -7.80 3.78 1.53
CA ASN A 55 -7.09 3.60 0.26
C ASN A 55 -5.57 3.54 0.46
N LEU A 56 -5.02 4.35 1.37
CA LEU A 56 -3.59 4.31 1.71
C LEU A 56 -3.20 2.98 2.34
N GLU A 57 -4.00 2.46 3.28
CA GLU A 57 -3.75 1.15 3.88
C GLU A 57 -3.84 0.02 2.85
N GLN A 58 -4.81 0.08 1.93
CA GLN A 58 -4.90 -0.89 0.83
C GLN A 58 -3.67 -0.83 -0.07
N ALA A 59 -3.23 0.35 -0.48
CA ALA A 59 -2.02 0.52 -1.30
C ALA A 59 -0.75 0.00 -0.59
N LYS A 60 -0.64 0.21 0.74
CA LYS A 60 0.45 -0.39 1.54
C LYS A 60 0.42 -1.92 1.45
N GLN A 61 -0.75 -2.53 1.64
CA GLN A 61 -0.89 -3.99 1.55
C GLN A 61 -0.57 -4.54 0.16
N GLU A 62 -0.98 -3.84 -0.90
CA GLU A 62 -0.64 -4.20 -2.28
C GLU A 62 0.86 -4.19 -2.52
N ILE A 63 1.58 -3.17 -2.01
CA ILE A 63 3.04 -3.11 -2.11
C ILE A 63 3.67 -4.26 -1.33
N ILE A 64 3.28 -4.51 -0.08
CA ILE A 64 3.85 -5.57 0.76
C ILE A 64 3.63 -6.97 0.15
N ALA A 65 2.55 -7.15 -0.62
CA ALA A 65 2.28 -8.39 -1.34
C ALA A 65 3.20 -8.64 -2.55
N LEU A 66 3.99 -7.64 -2.97
CA LEU A 66 4.95 -7.79 -4.07
C LEU A 66 6.23 -8.50 -3.61
N PRO A 67 7.01 -9.07 -4.54
CA PRO A 67 8.39 -9.50 -4.26
C PRO A 67 9.26 -8.34 -3.75
N GLU A 68 10.26 -8.63 -2.91
CA GLU A 68 11.08 -7.61 -2.24
C GLU A 68 11.74 -6.60 -3.19
N ASP A 69 12.26 -7.05 -4.35
CA ASP A 69 12.85 -6.15 -5.36
C ASP A 69 11.82 -5.15 -5.92
N LYS A 70 10.56 -5.58 -6.04
CA LYS A 70 9.44 -4.74 -6.48
C LYS A 70 8.95 -3.83 -5.37
N GLN A 71 8.97 -4.27 -4.11
CA GLN A 71 8.71 -3.40 -2.96
C GLN A 71 9.71 -2.24 -2.94
N VAL A 72 11.00 -2.55 -3.01
CA VAL A 72 12.07 -1.54 -3.02
C VAL A 72 11.87 -0.54 -4.15
N ALA A 73 11.62 -1.02 -5.37
CA ALA A 73 11.41 -0.17 -6.53
C ALA A 73 10.16 0.72 -6.40
N ALA A 74 9.04 0.18 -5.90
CA ALA A 74 7.80 0.93 -5.72
C ALA A 74 7.95 2.02 -4.65
N CYS A 75 8.51 1.67 -3.49
CA CYS A 75 8.71 2.60 -2.38
C CYS A 75 9.75 3.69 -2.71
N ALA A 76 10.81 3.34 -3.45
CA ALA A 76 11.78 4.34 -3.92
C ALA A 76 11.14 5.35 -4.88
N GLN A 77 10.27 4.90 -5.80
CA GLN A 77 9.52 5.80 -6.68
C GLN A 77 8.56 6.68 -5.89
N GLY A 78 7.84 6.12 -4.92
CA GLY A 78 6.97 6.89 -4.02
C GLY A 78 7.71 7.97 -3.26
N LEU A 79 8.88 7.64 -2.70
CA LEU A 79 9.75 8.62 -2.02
C LEU A 79 10.19 9.75 -2.95
N GLU A 80 10.54 9.45 -4.20
CA GLU A 80 10.95 10.47 -5.15
C GLU A 80 9.79 11.41 -5.53
N LEU A 81 8.57 10.89 -5.62
CA LEU A 81 7.38 11.72 -5.79
C LEU A 81 7.14 12.63 -4.59
N LEU A 82 7.27 12.11 -3.36
CA LEU A 82 7.09 12.91 -2.14
C LEU A 82 8.11 14.05 -2.04
N LYS A 83 9.37 13.83 -2.45
CA LYS A 83 10.38 14.90 -2.51
C LYS A 83 10.00 16.05 -3.45
N GLN A 84 9.20 15.79 -4.47
CA GLN A 84 8.72 16.84 -5.37
C GLN A 84 7.61 17.69 -4.76
N ILE A 85 6.91 17.16 -3.75
CA ILE A 85 5.84 17.84 -3.01
C ILE A 85 6.43 18.68 -1.87
N ASP A 86 7.51 18.22 -1.24
CA ASP A 86 8.25 18.93 -0.18
C ASP A 86 9.13 20.12 -0.69
N LYS A 87 9.02 20.51 -1.97
CA LYS A 87 9.83 21.58 -2.59
C LYS A 87 9.15 22.95 -2.58
#